data_AF-A0A453QEH8-F1
#
_entry.id   AF-A0A453QEH8-F1
#
_cell.length_a   1.000
_cell.length_b   1.000
_cell.length_c   1.000
_cell.angle_alpha   90.00
_cell.angle_beta   90.00
_cell.angle_gamma   90.00
#
_symmetry.space_group_name_H-M   'P 1'
#
loop_
_entity.id
_entity.type
_entity.pdbx_description
1 polymer ?
#
loop_
_entity_poly.entity_id
_entity_poly.type
_entity_poly.pdbx_seq_one_letter_code
_entity_poly.pdbx_strand_id
1 'polypeptide(L)'
;LLALFDRDSPFSWSDVVVLGSKDLVYAVDANLREMLLQRRISRLNHVEDWSDHLNNLLHLLEKPWSLYCSYRWDARKEYEECDWELQGPELGRWDEQGGTVSFTEFFVDNYEHFEECLRRCLKAYRNDLPLPARCEQSFPFIDELLHALETLGDLLRADPERLMRKLFFKKPVGWPEFLEARAVCIDKLKQLPDHFHVPTSYDKFEEYILNNAKIILCTACTSSQLSQGRKLGELKPIDLLVVDEAEQLR
;
A
#
# COMPACT_ATOMS: atom_id res chain seq x y z
N LEU A 1 16.14 22.03 -18.01
CA LEU A 1 15.27 21.26 -17.08
C LEU A 1 15.71 21.39 -15.62
N LEU A 2 15.46 22.55 -15.03
CA LEU A 2 15.46 22.76 -13.57
C LEU A 2 14.01 23.02 -13.18
N ALA A 3 13.29 21.97 -12.77
CA ALA A 3 12.01 22.15 -12.09
C ALA A 3 12.31 22.26 -10.60
N LEU A 4 12.41 23.49 -10.10
CA LEU A 4 12.50 23.77 -8.67
C LEU A 4 11.11 23.52 -8.07
N PHE A 5 10.88 22.32 -7.54
CA PHE A 5 9.74 22.07 -6.67
C PHE A 5 10.13 22.55 -5.27
N ASP A 6 9.69 23.76 -4.94
CA ASP A 6 9.76 24.26 -3.56
C ASP A 6 8.90 23.36 -2.66
N ARG A 7 9.24 23.26 -1.37
CA ARG A 7 8.47 22.45 -0.40
C ARG A 7 7.03 22.95 -0.23
N ASP A 8 6.77 24.20 -0.60
CA ASP A 8 5.45 24.85 -0.60
C ASP A 8 4.72 24.79 -1.95
N SER A 9 5.24 24.00 -2.91
CA SER A 9 4.60 23.76 -4.20
C SER A 9 3.21 23.11 -4.00
N PRO A 10 2.15 23.59 -4.67
CA PRO A 10 0.83 22.96 -4.65
C PRO A 10 0.80 21.58 -5.36
N PHE A 11 1.92 21.19 -5.95
CA PHE A 11 2.09 19.92 -6.66
C PHE A 11 2.79 18.88 -5.77
N SER A 12 2.16 17.71 -5.65
CA SER A 12 2.80 16.51 -5.10
C SER A 12 3.87 16.00 -6.06
N TRP A 13 4.89 15.31 -5.53
CA TRP A 13 5.87 14.60 -6.37
C TRP A 13 5.20 13.65 -7.35
N SER A 14 4.10 13.00 -6.95
CA SER A 14 3.31 12.12 -7.80
C SER A 14 2.68 12.85 -9.01
N ASP A 15 2.42 14.16 -8.93
CA ASP A 15 1.79 14.95 -9.99
C ASP A 15 2.68 15.20 -11.20
N VAL A 16 3.98 14.94 -11.08
CA VAL A 16 4.98 15.28 -12.09
C VAL A 16 5.62 14.02 -12.63
N VAL A 17 5.68 13.89 -13.95
CA VAL A 17 6.21 12.70 -14.63
C VAL A 17 7.33 13.09 -15.58
N VAL A 18 8.42 12.31 -15.57
CA VAL A 18 9.55 12.50 -16.47
C VAL A 18 9.58 11.39 -17.53
N LEU A 19 9.63 11.81 -18.80
CA LEU A 19 9.79 10.96 -19.98
C LEU A 19 11.16 11.16 -20.62
N GLY A 20 12.03 10.16 -20.51
CA GLY A 20 13.36 10.21 -21.07
C GLY A 20 14.07 8.86 -21.01
N SER A 21 15.20 8.75 -21.71
CA SER A 21 16.10 7.62 -21.52
C SER A 21 16.63 7.63 -20.08
N LYS A 22 16.73 6.44 -19.47
CA LYS A 22 17.36 6.26 -18.15
C LYS A 22 18.73 6.93 -18.14
N ASP A 23 19.55 6.76 -19.17
CA ASP A 23 20.93 7.27 -19.19
C ASP A 23 21.01 8.81 -19.10
N LEU A 24 20.05 9.51 -19.72
CA LEU A 24 19.98 10.98 -19.70
C LEU A 24 19.52 11.51 -18.35
N VAL A 25 18.55 10.86 -17.70
CA VAL A 25 18.02 11.33 -16.41
C VAL A 25 18.95 10.97 -15.25
N TYR A 26 19.65 9.84 -15.34
CA TYR A 26 20.63 9.43 -14.33
C TYR A 26 21.84 10.36 -14.24
N ALA A 27 22.15 11.09 -15.33
CA ALA A 27 23.24 12.05 -15.36
C ALA A 27 22.90 13.42 -14.73
N VAL A 28 21.61 13.72 -14.52
CA VAL A 28 21.15 15.08 -14.17
C VAL A 28 20.80 15.21 -12.70
N ASP A 29 19.90 14.37 -12.15
CA ASP A 29 19.46 14.51 -10.76
C ASP A 29 18.81 13.22 -10.21
N ALA A 30 19.14 12.87 -8.96
CA ALA A 30 18.59 11.71 -8.27
C ALA A 30 17.07 11.83 -7.99
N ASN A 31 16.57 13.04 -7.80
CA ASN A 31 15.15 13.33 -7.62
C ASN A 31 14.36 13.15 -8.91
N LEU A 32 14.86 13.66 -10.03
CA LEU A 32 14.24 13.46 -11.35
C LEU A 32 14.20 11.98 -11.73
N ARG A 33 15.19 11.20 -11.28
CA ARG A 33 15.21 9.75 -11.46
C ARG A 33 14.00 9.07 -10.79
N GLU A 34 13.56 9.53 -9.63
CA GLU A 34 12.38 8.96 -8.95
C GLU A 34 11.06 9.28 -9.68
N MET A 35 11.06 10.33 -10.49
CA MET A 35 9.90 10.81 -11.25
C MET A 35 9.83 10.20 -12.67
N LEU A 36 10.81 9.38 -13.05
CA LEU A 36 10.81 8.64 -14.31
C LEU A 36 9.61 7.71 -14.40
N LEU A 37 8.83 7.84 -15.47
CA LEU A 37 7.66 7.00 -15.72
C LEU A 37 7.98 5.50 -15.60
N GLN A 38 9.05 5.04 -16.26
CA GLN A 38 9.45 3.63 -16.22
C GLN A 38 9.82 3.14 -14.82
N ARG A 39 10.40 4.00 -13.97
CA ARG A 39 10.78 3.64 -12.61
C ARG A 39 9.55 3.55 -11.71
N ARG A 40 8.60 4.47 -11.86
CA ARG A 40 7.29 4.41 -11.19
C ARG A 40 6.52 3.16 -11.55
N ILE A 41 6.38 2.88 -12.84
CA ILE A 41 5.67 1.68 -13.29
C ILE A 41 6.39 0.42 -12.78
N SER A 42 7.73 0.38 -12.78
CA SER A 42 8.46 -0.75 -12.19
C SER A 42 8.13 -0.94 -10.72
N ARG A 43 8.14 0.13 -9.90
CA ARG A 43 7.74 0.03 -8.48
C ARG A 43 6.30 -0.44 -8.34
N LEU A 44 5.37 0.13 -9.09
CA LEU A 44 3.95 -0.20 -9.04
C LEU A 44 3.64 -1.65 -9.44
N ASN A 45 4.37 -2.22 -10.40
CA ASN A 45 4.22 -3.64 -10.74
C ASN A 45 4.84 -4.60 -9.72
N HIS A 46 5.73 -4.11 -8.86
CA HIS A 46 6.27 -4.88 -7.73
C HIS A 46 5.41 -4.75 -6.47
N VAL A 47 4.33 -3.96 -6.51
CA VAL A 47 3.34 -3.91 -5.45
C VAL A 47 2.42 -5.12 -5.63
N GLU A 48 2.40 -6.00 -4.62
CA GLU A 48 1.45 -7.11 -4.52
C GLU A 48 0.00 -6.58 -4.52
N ASP A 49 -0.99 -7.45 -4.77
CA ASP A 49 -2.38 -7.00 -4.81
C ASP A 49 -2.81 -6.46 -3.43
N TRP A 50 -2.91 -5.13 -3.32
CA TRP A 50 -3.30 -4.45 -2.10
C TRP A 50 -4.65 -4.92 -1.56
N SER A 51 -5.54 -5.42 -2.43
CA SER A 51 -6.84 -5.93 -2.04
C SER A 51 -6.73 -7.23 -1.25
N ASP A 52 -5.76 -8.09 -1.55
CA ASP A 52 -5.49 -9.30 -0.78
C ASP A 52 -4.98 -8.96 0.62
N HIS A 53 -4.02 -8.02 0.72
CA HIS A 53 -3.52 -7.56 2.02
C HIS A 53 -4.59 -6.85 2.84
N LEU A 54 -5.41 -6.03 2.20
CA LEU A 54 -6.59 -5.40 2.83
C LEU A 54 -7.51 -6.47 3.42
N ASN A 55 -7.90 -7.46 2.61
CA ASN A 55 -8.83 -8.50 3.02
C ASN A 55 -8.27 -9.37 4.14
N ASN A 56 -6.99 -9.72 4.09
CA ASN A 56 -6.32 -10.48 5.13
C ASN A 56 -6.26 -9.71 6.46
N LEU A 57 -5.88 -8.44 6.42
CA LEU A 57 -5.84 -7.60 7.61
C LEU A 57 -7.24 -7.37 8.18
N LEU A 58 -8.23 -7.09 7.32
CA LEU A 58 -9.62 -6.93 7.73
C LEU A 58 -10.15 -8.21 8.38
N HIS A 59 -9.88 -9.38 7.80
CA HIS A 59 -10.31 -10.66 8.35
C HIS A 59 -9.65 -10.97 9.70
N LEU A 60 -8.34 -10.70 9.83
CA LEU A 60 -7.60 -10.81 11.08
C LEU A 60 -8.22 -9.90 12.16
N LEU A 61 -8.51 -8.64 11.81
CA LEU A 61 -9.08 -7.69 12.77
C LEU A 61 -10.52 -8.02 13.12
N GLU A 62 -11.37 -8.46 12.19
CA GLU A 62 -12.78 -8.75 12.48
C GLU A 62 -12.99 -10.07 13.20
N LYS A 63 -12.30 -11.13 12.76
CA LYS A 63 -12.53 -12.51 13.19
C LYS A 63 -11.21 -13.22 13.57
N PRO A 64 -10.39 -12.63 14.47
CA PRO A 64 -9.06 -13.17 14.76
C PRO A 64 -9.13 -14.59 15.34
N TRP A 65 -10.13 -14.86 16.17
CA TRP A 65 -10.28 -16.18 16.76
C TRP A 65 -10.62 -17.26 15.73
N SER A 66 -11.46 -16.93 14.74
CA SER A 66 -11.82 -17.87 13.67
C SER A 66 -10.61 -18.16 12.78
N LEU A 67 -9.83 -17.13 12.44
CA LEU A 67 -8.62 -17.28 11.63
C LEU A 67 -7.56 -18.12 12.37
N TYR A 68 -7.35 -17.87 13.66
CA TYR A 68 -6.47 -18.68 14.50
C TYR A 68 -6.90 -20.15 14.59
N CYS A 69 -8.21 -20.41 14.75
CA CYS A 69 -8.72 -21.79 14.72
C CYS A 69 -8.45 -22.50 13.37
N SER A 70 -8.61 -21.78 12.24
CA SER A 70 -8.29 -22.34 10.92
C SER A 70 -6.82 -22.68 10.81
N TYR A 71 -5.94 -21.73 11.15
CA TYR A 71 -4.49 -21.94 11.19
C TYR A 71 -4.12 -23.17 12.03
N ARG A 72 -4.71 -23.31 13.22
CA ARG A 72 -4.50 -24.48 14.10
C ARG A 72 -5.03 -25.78 13.51
N TRP A 73 -6.12 -25.73 12.75
CA TRP A 73 -6.70 -26.91 12.09
C TRP A 73 -5.90 -27.33 10.85
N ASP A 74 -5.42 -26.38 10.06
CA ASP A 74 -4.59 -26.63 8.88
C ASP A 74 -3.21 -27.16 9.31
N ALA A 75 -2.60 -26.56 10.34
CA ALA A 75 -1.39 -27.09 10.98
C ALA A 75 -1.60 -28.49 11.57
N ARG A 76 -2.81 -28.80 12.05
CA ARG A 76 -3.18 -30.14 12.54
C ARG A 76 -3.28 -31.16 11.41
N LYS A 77 -3.78 -30.79 10.22
CA LYS A 77 -3.80 -31.69 9.05
C LYS A 77 -2.39 -32.02 8.54
N GLU A 78 -1.44 -31.11 8.68
CA GLU A 78 -0.03 -31.39 8.38
C GLU A 78 0.62 -32.35 9.40
N TYR A 79 0.01 -32.56 10.58
CA TYR A 79 0.58 -33.33 11.69
C TYR A 79 -0.22 -34.58 12.10
N GLU A 80 -1.38 -34.87 11.50
CA GLU A 80 -2.20 -36.07 11.76
C GLU A 80 -1.58 -37.36 11.13
N GLU A 81 -0.31 -37.62 11.48
CA GLU A 81 0.26 -38.95 11.69
C GLU A 81 0.43 -39.28 13.20
N CYS A 82 -0.02 -38.44 14.15
CA CYS A 82 0.10 -38.72 15.59
C CYS A 82 -1.18 -38.45 16.43
N ASP A 83 -1.48 -39.40 17.32
CA ASP A 83 -2.70 -39.65 18.08
C ASP A 83 -2.89 -38.70 19.30
N TRP A 84 -4.11 -38.19 19.54
CA TRP A 84 -4.35 -37.03 20.44
C TRP A 84 -5.32 -37.26 21.60
N GLU A 85 -5.56 -38.50 22.06
CA GLU A 85 -6.53 -38.76 23.15
C GLU A 85 -6.24 -38.08 24.53
N LEU A 86 -5.24 -37.21 24.67
CA LEU A 86 -4.91 -36.58 25.94
C LEU A 86 -4.77 -35.05 25.84
N GLN A 87 -5.72 -34.37 26.52
CA GLN A 87 -5.66 -33.01 27.11
C GLN A 87 -6.31 -31.85 26.32
N GLY A 88 -7.46 -31.39 26.81
CA GLY A 88 -7.84 -29.96 26.80
C GLY A 88 -7.45 -29.30 28.13
N PRO A 89 -7.99 -28.13 28.52
CA PRO A 89 -8.40 -26.94 27.77
C PRO A 89 -7.45 -25.73 28.00
N GLU A 90 -6.33 -25.92 28.69
CA GLU A 90 -5.31 -24.91 28.97
C GLU A 90 -3.93 -25.52 28.74
N LEU A 91 -3.19 -25.07 27.73
CA LEU A 91 -1.71 -25.05 27.72
C LEU A 91 -1.23 -24.47 26.38
N GLY A 92 -0.49 -23.37 26.47
CA GLY A 92 0.07 -22.66 25.33
C GLY A 92 1.40 -23.23 24.85
N ARG A 93 1.77 -22.69 23.69
CA ARG A 93 3.02 -22.77 22.92
C ARG A 93 3.50 -24.14 22.53
N TRP A 94 3.93 -24.24 21.29
CA TRP A 94 5.09 -25.04 21.03
C TRP A 94 6.01 -24.33 20.03
N ASP A 95 7.29 -24.61 20.16
CA ASP A 95 8.43 -23.99 19.51
C ASP A 95 9.11 -25.03 18.59
N GLU A 96 10.37 -24.81 18.22
CA GLU A 96 11.16 -25.48 17.17
C GLU A 96 11.26 -27.02 17.25
N GLN A 97 10.55 -27.67 18.18
CA GLN A 97 10.40 -29.13 18.34
C GLN A 97 8.97 -29.68 18.09
N GLY A 98 8.03 -28.88 17.55
CA GLY A 98 6.68 -29.37 17.19
C GLY A 98 5.56 -28.36 17.44
N GLY A 99 5.79 -27.11 17.08
CA GLY A 99 5.22 -25.97 17.75
C GLY A 99 3.87 -25.34 17.40
N THR A 100 2.83 -25.39 18.24
CA THR A 100 1.66 -24.50 18.07
C THR A 100 1.90 -23.10 18.64
N VAL A 101 2.01 -22.11 17.75
CA VAL A 101 2.06 -20.67 18.05
C VAL A 101 0.86 -20.28 18.93
N SER A 102 1.08 -19.46 19.96
CA SER A 102 -0.01 -18.95 20.81
C SER A 102 -0.92 -18.01 20.03
N PHE A 103 -2.13 -17.75 20.53
CA PHE A 103 -3.03 -16.78 19.89
C PHE A 103 -2.40 -15.38 19.80
N THR A 104 -1.70 -14.95 20.86
CA THR A 104 -1.04 -13.66 20.94
C THR A 104 0.05 -13.54 19.87
N GLU A 105 0.97 -14.49 19.82
CA GLU A 105 2.04 -14.53 18.79
C GLU A 105 1.43 -14.59 17.39
N PHE A 106 0.47 -15.48 17.16
CA PHE A 106 -0.22 -15.58 15.87
C PHE A 106 -0.83 -14.24 15.45
N PHE A 107 -1.54 -13.56 16.35
CA PHE A 107 -2.20 -12.31 16.03
C PHE A 107 -1.20 -11.19 15.74
N VAL A 108 -0.17 -11.05 16.57
CA VAL A 108 0.86 -10.00 16.41
C VAL A 108 1.65 -10.22 15.12
N ASP A 109 2.15 -11.43 14.88
CA ASP A 109 2.97 -11.73 13.71
C ASP A 109 2.18 -11.52 12.40
N ASN A 110 0.93 -11.99 12.35
CA ASN A 110 0.08 -11.80 11.18
C ASN A 110 -0.33 -10.34 11.02
N TYR A 111 -0.56 -9.61 12.11
CA TYR A 111 -0.86 -8.19 12.06
C TYR A 111 0.32 -7.42 11.46
N GLU A 112 1.52 -7.58 12.02
CA GLU A 112 2.73 -6.90 11.54
C GLU A 112 3.01 -7.23 10.07
N HIS A 113 2.85 -8.49 9.68
CA HIS A 113 3.03 -8.92 8.29
C HIS A 113 2.03 -8.24 7.34
N PHE A 114 0.72 -8.38 7.59
CA PHE A 114 -0.29 -7.83 6.70
C PHE A 114 -0.29 -6.30 6.67
N GLU A 115 -0.04 -5.67 7.81
CA GLU A 115 0.05 -4.22 7.94
C GLU A 115 1.24 -3.67 7.15
N GLU A 116 2.42 -4.27 7.26
CA GLU A 116 3.59 -3.84 6.50
C GLU A 116 3.40 -4.03 4.98
N CYS A 117 2.80 -5.15 4.55
CA CYS A 117 2.49 -5.36 3.15
C CYS A 117 1.51 -4.30 2.62
N LEU A 118 0.39 -4.05 3.34
CA LEU A 118 -0.57 -3.01 2.95
C LEU A 118 0.06 -1.61 2.96
N ARG A 119 0.86 -1.28 3.98
CA ARG A 119 1.59 -0.01 4.08
C ARG A 119 2.49 0.22 2.88
N ARG A 120 3.26 -0.79 2.46
CA ARG A 120 4.11 -0.70 1.26
C ARG A 120 3.29 -0.39 0.02
N CYS A 121 2.15 -1.05 -0.15
CA CYS A 121 1.24 -0.79 -1.27
C CYS A 121 0.77 0.66 -1.27
N LEU A 122 0.16 1.10 -0.16
CA LEU A 122 -0.39 2.44 -0.03
C LEU A 122 0.67 3.54 -0.22
N LYS A 123 1.88 3.36 0.32
CA LYS A 123 2.99 4.30 0.13
C LYS A 123 3.47 4.34 -1.32
N ALA A 124 3.60 3.19 -1.99
CA ALA A 124 3.99 3.14 -3.39
C ALA A 124 2.98 3.92 -4.25
N TYR A 125 1.68 3.65 -4.05
CA TYR A 125 0.65 4.37 -4.77
C TYR A 125 0.62 5.87 -4.48
N ARG A 126 0.75 6.25 -3.20
CA ARG A 126 0.80 7.66 -2.80
C ARG A 126 1.92 8.44 -3.51
N ASN A 127 3.06 7.80 -3.71
CA ASN A 127 4.25 8.43 -4.27
C ASN A 127 4.29 8.36 -5.81
N ASP A 128 3.72 7.31 -6.40
CA ASP A 128 3.92 6.97 -7.82
C ASP A 128 2.69 7.17 -8.69
N LEU A 129 1.49 7.27 -8.12
CA LEU A 129 0.27 7.56 -8.86
C LEU A 129 -0.15 9.03 -8.71
N PRO A 130 -0.20 9.80 -9.80
CA PRO A 130 -0.90 11.08 -9.78
C PRO A 130 -2.39 10.81 -9.59
N LEU A 131 -3.02 11.47 -8.62
CA LEU A 131 -4.44 11.33 -8.40
C LEU A 131 -5.22 12.33 -9.27
N PRO A 132 -6.31 11.89 -9.93
CA PRO A 132 -7.24 12.83 -10.53
C PRO A 132 -7.86 13.73 -9.46
N ALA A 133 -8.24 14.96 -9.83
CA ALA A 133 -8.83 15.95 -8.92
C ALA A 133 -10.03 15.41 -8.11
N ARG A 134 -10.83 14.51 -8.68
CA ARG A 134 -11.96 13.85 -7.99
C ARG A 134 -11.55 12.96 -6.81
N CYS A 135 -10.27 12.60 -6.73
CA CYS A 135 -9.69 11.72 -5.73
C CYS A 135 -8.75 12.48 -4.78
N GLU A 136 -8.78 13.82 -4.72
CA GLU A 136 -7.89 14.60 -3.83
C GLU A 136 -7.99 14.19 -2.35
N GLN A 137 -9.15 13.70 -1.92
CA GLN A 137 -9.35 13.19 -0.56
C GLN A 137 -8.73 11.80 -0.31
N SER A 138 -8.29 11.08 -1.35
CA SER A 138 -7.72 9.75 -1.21
C SER A 138 -6.37 9.77 -0.48
N PHE A 139 -5.52 10.79 -0.67
CA PHE A 139 -4.25 10.88 0.06
C PHE A 139 -4.41 11.20 1.55
N PRO A 140 -5.20 12.22 1.95
CA PRO A 140 -5.55 12.41 3.36
C PRO A 140 -6.14 11.16 4.00
N PHE A 141 -7.05 10.47 3.28
CA PHE A 141 -7.62 9.22 3.76
C PHE A 141 -6.58 8.12 3.97
N ILE A 142 -5.65 7.94 3.01
CA ILE A 142 -4.53 6.99 3.14
C ILE A 142 -3.64 7.36 4.33
N ASP A 143 -3.29 8.64 4.49
CA ASP A 143 -2.45 9.11 5.59
C ASP A 143 -3.15 8.85 6.95
N GLU A 144 -4.45 9.08 7.05
CA GLU A 144 -5.25 8.75 8.23
C GLU A 144 -5.36 7.24 8.49
N LEU A 145 -5.50 6.41 7.45
CA LEU A 145 -5.53 4.95 7.57
C LEU A 145 -4.18 4.43 8.07
N LEU A 146 -3.07 4.90 7.48
CA LEU A 146 -1.72 4.53 7.91
C LEU A 146 -1.47 4.92 9.37
N HIS A 147 -1.94 6.09 9.80
CA HIS A 147 -1.84 6.51 11.19
C HIS A 147 -2.69 5.65 12.15
N ALA A 148 -3.91 5.28 11.74
CA ALA A 148 -4.75 4.39 12.53
C ALA A 148 -4.11 3.01 12.70
N LEU A 149 -3.52 2.46 11.64
CA LEU A 149 -2.77 1.21 11.68
C LEU A 149 -1.54 1.34 12.60
N GLU A 150 -0.75 2.39 12.46
CA GLU A 150 0.41 2.63 13.35
C GLU A 150 -0.01 2.70 14.82
N THR A 151 -1.09 3.41 15.12
CA THR A 151 -1.65 3.53 16.49
C THR A 151 -2.02 2.16 17.07
N LEU A 152 -2.68 1.31 16.26
CA LEU A 152 -3.05 -0.04 16.68
C LEU A 152 -1.80 -0.92 16.87
N GLY A 153 -0.82 -0.82 15.98
CA GLY A 153 0.46 -1.51 16.08
C GLY A 153 1.27 -1.11 17.33
N ASP A 154 1.27 0.17 17.69
CA ASP A 154 1.94 0.66 18.89
C ASP A 154 1.31 0.11 20.17
N LEU A 155 -0.03 0.01 20.22
CA LEU A 155 -0.73 -0.64 21.32
C LEU A 155 -0.35 -2.12 21.41
N LEU A 156 -0.31 -2.83 20.29
CA LEU A 156 0.08 -4.24 20.22
C LEU A 156 1.52 -4.48 20.71
N ARG A 157 2.46 -3.60 20.33
CA ARG A 157 3.86 -3.68 20.75
C ARG A 157 4.07 -3.32 22.22
N ALA A 158 3.25 -2.42 22.76
CA ALA A 158 3.38 -1.96 24.15
C ALA A 158 3.01 -3.05 25.17
N ASP A 159 1.96 -3.85 24.88
CA ASP A 159 1.50 -4.90 25.79
C ASP A 159 0.81 -6.05 25.02
N PRO A 160 1.58 -6.88 24.30
CA PRO A 160 1.02 -7.97 23.50
C PRO A 160 0.33 -9.02 24.38
N GLU A 161 0.82 -9.27 25.60
CA GLU A 161 0.25 -10.26 26.52
C GLU A 161 -1.17 -9.91 26.97
N ARG A 162 -1.54 -8.63 26.88
CA ARG A 162 -2.91 -8.18 27.14
C ARG A 162 -3.90 -8.68 26.09
N LEU A 163 -3.45 -9.17 24.93
CA LEU A 163 -4.25 -9.86 23.91
C LEU A 163 -4.85 -11.17 24.43
N MET A 164 -5.87 -11.06 25.28
CA MET A 164 -6.64 -12.21 25.70
C MET A 164 -7.74 -12.51 24.70
N ARG A 165 -8.04 -13.80 24.52
CA ARG A 165 -9.21 -14.30 23.78
C ARG A 165 -10.48 -13.49 24.11
N LYS A 166 -10.69 -13.20 25.40
CA LYS A 166 -11.81 -12.41 25.97
C LYS A 166 -11.98 -11.01 25.35
N LEU A 167 -10.90 -10.37 24.90
CA LEU A 167 -10.93 -9.06 24.24
C LEU A 167 -11.65 -9.07 22.89
N PHE A 168 -11.83 -10.24 22.27
CA PHE A 168 -12.42 -10.37 20.95
C PHE A 168 -13.83 -11.00 20.96
N PHE A 169 -14.43 -11.22 22.14
CA PHE A 169 -15.80 -11.76 22.27
C PHE A 169 -16.86 -10.65 22.41
N LYS A 170 -18.15 -11.05 22.34
CA LYS A 170 -19.35 -10.18 22.35
C LYS A 170 -19.45 -9.16 23.49
N LYS A 171 -18.63 -9.27 24.54
CA LYS A 171 -18.44 -8.26 25.58
C LYS A 171 -16.94 -8.07 25.79
N PRO A 172 -16.29 -7.29 24.92
CA PRO A 172 -14.85 -7.09 25.05
C PRO A 172 -14.61 -6.21 26.28
N VAL A 173 -13.96 -6.77 27.29
CA VAL A 173 -13.60 -6.06 28.54
C VAL A 173 -12.11 -6.26 28.75
N GLY A 174 -11.38 -5.18 29.01
CA GLY A 174 -9.99 -5.26 29.47
C GLY A 174 -8.98 -4.38 28.73
N TRP A 175 -9.33 -3.76 27.60
CA TRP A 175 -8.43 -2.83 26.88
C TRP A 175 -9.19 -1.85 25.96
N PRO A 176 -9.83 -0.80 26.52
CA PRO A 176 -10.67 0.13 25.76
C PRO A 176 -9.96 0.81 24.58
N GLU A 177 -8.71 1.24 24.78
CA GLU A 177 -7.91 1.97 23.79
C GLU A 177 -7.64 1.10 22.56
N PHE A 178 -7.31 -0.18 22.76
CA PHE A 178 -7.13 -1.15 21.68
C PHE A 178 -8.43 -1.41 20.92
N LEU A 179 -9.55 -1.55 21.64
CA LEU A 179 -10.85 -1.80 21.02
C LEU A 179 -11.31 -0.63 20.15
N GLU A 180 -11.05 0.60 20.61
CA GLU A 180 -11.31 1.82 19.85
C GLU A 180 -10.40 1.91 18.62
N ALA A 181 -9.08 1.78 18.78
CA ALA A 181 -8.12 1.80 17.67
C ALA A 181 -8.44 0.73 16.62
N ARG A 182 -8.79 -0.49 17.05
CA ARG A 182 -9.23 -1.59 16.19
C ARG A 182 -10.51 -1.23 15.43
N ALA A 183 -11.49 -0.64 16.09
CA ALA A 183 -12.74 -0.24 15.44
C ALA A 183 -12.49 0.82 14.36
N VAL A 184 -11.66 1.82 14.65
CA VAL A 184 -11.23 2.85 13.68
C VAL A 184 -10.51 2.21 12.49
N CYS A 185 -9.59 1.28 12.73
CA CYS A 185 -8.90 0.56 11.65
C CYS A 185 -9.88 -0.21 10.76
N ILE A 186 -10.79 -0.99 11.35
CA ILE A 186 -11.78 -1.78 10.60
C ILE A 186 -12.66 -0.87 9.73
N ASP A 187 -13.12 0.25 10.28
CA ASP A 187 -13.97 1.20 9.55
C ASP A 187 -13.23 1.80 8.34
N LYS A 188 -11.99 2.29 8.54
CA LYS A 188 -11.18 2.83 7.46
C LYS A 188 -10.78 1.77 6.42
N LEU A 189 -10.42 0.56 6.85
CA LEU A 189 -10.11 -0.54 5.93
C LEU A 189 -11.30 -0.87 5.03
N LYS A 190 -12.54 -0.82 5.54
CA LYS A 190 -13.75 -1.03 4.75
C LYS A 190 -14.05 0.08 3.75
N GLN A 191 -13.67 1.31 4.07
CA GLN A 191 -13.87 2.48 3.21
C GLN A 191 -12.78 2.60 2.13
N LEU A 192 -11.61 1.98 2.33
CA LEU A 192 -10.48 2.08 1.38
C LEU A 192 -10.87 1.80 -0.09
N PRO A 193 -11.66 0.76 -0.43
CA PRO A 193 -12.06 0.50 -1.82
C PRO A 193 -12.84 1.64 -2.47
N ASP A 194 -13.62 2.41 -1.70
CA ASP A 194 -14.39 3.54 -2.21
C ASP A 194 -13.50 4.77 -2.48
N HIS A 195 -12.37 4.85 -1.78
CA HIS A 195 -11.38 5.92 -1.94
C HIS A 195 -10.28 5.56 -2.95
N PHE A 196 -10.26 4.33 -3.47
CA PHE A 196 -9.08 3.81 -4.14
C PHE A 196 -9.40 2.94 -5.37
N HIS A 197 -9.28 3.55 -6.55
CA HIS A 197 -9.40 2.87 -7.84
C HIS A 197 -8.08 2.95 -8.59
N VAL A 198 -7.33 1.85 -8.54
CA VAL A 198 -6.00 1.76 -9.13
C VAL A 198 -5.97 0.71 -10.23
N PRO A 199 -5.26 0.98 -11.35
CA PRO A 199 -5.07 -0.03 -12.38
C PRO A 199 -4.33 -1.27 -11.88
N THR A 200 -4.58 -2.41 -12.53
CA THR A 200 -4.01 -3.71 -12.13
C THR A 200 -2.89 -4.22 -13.06
N SER A 201 -2.45 -3.45 -14.06
CA SER A 201 -1.42 -3.91 -15.00
C SER A 201 -0.56 -2.78 -15.59
N TYR A 202 0.64 -3.12 -16.07
CA TYR A 202 1.64 -2.21 -16.65
C TYR A 202 1.03 -1.22 -17.66
N ASP A 203 0.36 -1.72 -18.70
CA ASP A 203 -0.18 -0.87 -19.78
C ASP A 203 -1.18 0.15 -19.24
N LYS A 204 -1.99 -0.27 -18.25
CA LYS A 204 -2.96 0.61 -17.61
C LYS A 204 -2.31 1.59 -16.65
N PHE A 205 -1.20 1.24 -16.00
CA PHE A 205 -0.43 2.17 -15.15
C PHE A 205 0.21 3.28 -15.97
N GLU A 206 0.83 2.95 -17.10
CA GLU A 206 1.42 3.94 -18.00
C GLU A 206 0.37 4.97 -18.44
N GLU A 207 -0.74 4.49 -18.98
CA GLU A 207 -1.85 5.32 -19.42
C GLU A 207 -2.43 6.17 -18.27
N TYR A 208 -2.70 5.56 -17.12
CA TYR A 208 -3.24 6.23 -15.95
C TYR A 208 -2.33 7.35 -15.45
N ILE A 209 -1.03 7.08 -15.32
CA ILE A 209 -0.06 8.06 -14.83
C ILE A 209 0.00 9.26 -15.78
N LEU A 210 0.08 9.01 -17.09
CA LEU A 210 0.14 10.09 -18.08
C LEU A 210 -1.16 10.90 -18.13
N ASN A 211 -2.32 10.25 -17.94
CA ASN A 211 -3.63 10.91 -17.97
C ASN A 211 -3.95 11.77 -16.74
N ASN A 212 -3.31 11.47 -15.60
CA ASN A 212 -3.57 12.17 -14.34
C ASN A 212 -2.41 13.07 -13.91
N ALA A 213 -1.24 12.98 -14.56
CA ALA A 213 -0.13 13.89 -14.32
C ALA A 213 -0.53 15.35 -14.59
N LYS A 214 -0.12 16.24 -13.71
CA LYS A 214 -0.31 17.70 -13.88
C LYS A 214 0.83 18.31 -14.67
N ILE A 215 2.03 17.72 -14.60
CA ILE A 215 3.22 18.18 -15.31
C ILE A 215 3.92 16.99 -15.95
N ILE A 216 4.24 17.10 -17.24
CA ILE A 216 5.03 16.12 -17.98
C ILE A 216 6.31 16.80 -18.46
N LEU A 217 7.44 16.34 -17.94
CA LEU A 217 8.78 16.77 -18.34
C LEU A 217 9.32 15.79 -19.37
N CYS A 218 9.70 16.29 -20.55
CA CYS A 218 10.21 15.44 -21.63
C CYS A 218 11.23 16.20 -22.48
N THR A 219 11.95 15.46 -23.30
CA THR A 219 12.80 16.02 -24.36
C THR A 219 11.97 16.23 -25.63
N ALA A 220 12.43 17.09 -26.55
CA ALA A 220 11.75 17.26 -27.84
C ALA A 220 11.63 15.95 -28.64
N CYS A 221 12.58 15.02 -28.50
CA CYS A 221 12.50 13.70 -29.11
C CYS A 221 11.40 12.85 -28.46
N THR A 222 11.33 12.81 -27.12
CA THR A 222 10.31 12.01 -26.42
C THR A 222 8.91 12.64 -26.47
N SER A 223 8.79 13.96 -26.67
CA SER A 223 7.50 14.61 -26.94
C SER A 223 6.90 14.19 -28.29
N SER A 224 7.74 13.94 -29.30
CA SER A 224 7.25 13.41 -30.58
C SER A 224 6.59 12.02 -30.42
N GLN A 225 7.10 11.18 -29.51
CA GLN A 225 6.56 9.86 -29.21
C GLN A 225 5.21 9.91 -28.48
N LEU A 226 5.01 10.94 -27.63
CA LEU A 226 3.69 11.25 -27.08
C LEU A 226 2.72 11.56 -28.22
N SER A 227 3.12 12.40 -29.18
CA SER A 227 2.24 12.87 -30.26
C SER A 227 1.97 11.84 -31.38
N GLN A 228 2.93 10.95 -31.69
CA GLN A 228 2.85 10.03 -32.85
C GLN A 228 2.46 8.60 -32.48
N GLY A 229 2.64 8.19 -31.22
CA GLY A 229 2.22 6.87 -30.78
C GLY A 229 0.70 6.79 -30.65
N ARG A 230 0.13 5.62 -30.90
CA ARG A 230 -1.28 5.24 -30.58
C ARG A 230 -1.69 5.44 -29.10
N LYS A 231 -0.85 6.11 -28.29
CA LYS A 231 -1.02 6.43 -26.88
C LYS A 231 -1.82 7.74 -26.66
N LEU A 232 -1.94 8.61 -27.67
CA LEU A 232 -2.60 9.92 -27.54
C LEU A 232 -4.11 9.92 -27.86
N GLY A 233 -4.69 8.80 -28.34
CA GLY A 233 -6.13 8.73 -28.62
C GLY A 233 -7.01 8.89 -27.38
N GLU A 234 -6.43 8.63 -26.19
CA GLU A 234 -7.10 8.64 -24.89
C GLU A 234 -6.40 9.54 -23.87
N LEU A 235 -5.31 10.23 -24.26
CA LEU A 235 -4.66 11.19 -23.39
C LEU A 235 -5.46 12.48 -23.32
N LYS A 236 -5.64 13.00 -22.11
CA LYS A 236 -6.24 14.34 -21.93
C LYS A 236 -5.45 15.39 -22.74
N PRO A 237 -6.15 16.37 -23.36
CA PRO A 237 -5.50 17.48 -24.02
C PRO A 237 -4.50 18.19 -23.10
N ILE A 238 -3.35 18.57 -23.65
CA ILE A 238 -2.35 19.36 -22.93
C ILE A 238 -2.75 20.83 -23.01
N ASP A 239 -2.99 21.46 -21.86
CA ASP A 239 -3.43 22.86 -21.79
C ASP A 239 -2.30 23.86 -22.08
N LEU A 240 -1.05 23.52 -21.73
CA LEU A 240 0.12 24.38 -21.86
C LEU A 240 1.35 23.57 -22.28
N LEU A 241 2.03 24.02 -23.34
CA LEU A 241 3.32 23.51 -23.76
C LEU A 241 4.40 24.57 -23.54
N VAL A 242 5.39 24.24 -22.71
CA VAL A 242 6.59 25.05 -22.52
C VAL A 242 7.76 24.37 -23.20
N VAL A 243 8.45 25.12 -24.07
CA VAL A 243 9.63 24.65 -24.78
C VAL A 243 10.86 25.34 -24.19
N ASP A 244 11.62 24.57 -23.41
CA ASP A 244 12.92 24.99 -22.89
C ASP A 244 13.95 25.00 -24.03
N GLU A 245 14.91 25.93 -24.01
CA GLU A 245 15.97 26.04 -25.01
C GLU A 245 15.48 26.08 -26.47
N ALA A 246 14.37 26.78 -26.73
CA ALA A 246 13.71 26.79 -28.05
C ALA A 246 14.62 27.25 -29.20
N GLU A 247 15.60 28.09 -28.91
CA GLU A 247 16.62 28.55 -29.86
C GLU A 247 17.58 27.46 -30.36
N GLN A 248 17.69 26.35 -29.64
CA GLN A 248 18.57 25.22 -29.97
C GLN A 248 17.83 24.11 -30.73
N LEU A 249 16.50 24.19 -30.84
CA LEU A 249 15.70 23.24 -31.60
C LEU A 249 15.89 23.48 -33.10
N ARG A 250 16.28 22.42 -33.81
CA ARG A 250 16.45 22.42 -35.27
C ARG A 250 15.23 21.83 -35.95
#